data_AF-A0A3B9R6M5-F1
#
_entry.id   AF-A0A3B9R6M5-F1
#
_cell.length_a   1.000
_cell.length_b   1.000
_cell.length_c   1.000
_cell.angle_alpha   90.00
_cell.angle_beta   90.00
_cell.angle_gamma   90.00
#
_symmetry.space_group_name_H-M   'P 1'
#
loop_
_entity.id
_entity.type
_entity.pdbx_description
1 polymer ?
#
loop_
_entity_poly.entity_id
_entity_poly.type
_entity_poly.pdbx_seq_one_letter_code
_entity_poly.pdbx_strand_id
1 'polypeptide(L)'
;IYIKKMVYDGDIRNVKISELLSNQLGFSYPYLSNLFSSKTFTSIENFYILVRIEKVKELVLLENASLGEIAHDLNFSSVPHLSNQFKKVTGLTITQYLKFRKK
;
A
#
# COMPACT_ATOMS: atom_id res chain seq x y z
N ILE A 1 1.21 13.19 0.30
CA ILE A 1 0.83 13.31 1.74
C ILE A 1 -0.41 12.46 2.03
N TYR A 2 -1.55 12.69 1.37
CA TYR A 2 -2.81 11.96 1.62
C TYR A 2 -2.73 10.43 1.49
N ILE A 3 -2.07 9.90 0.44
CA ILE A 3 -1.94 8.44 0.25
C ILE A 3 -1.16 7.79 1.41
N LYS A 4 -0.08 8.45 1.88
CA LYS A 4 0.69 7.97 3.04
C LYS A 4 -0.16 8.05 4.31
N LYS A 5 -0.81 9.19 4.55
CA LYS A 5 -1.72 9.38 5.69
C LYS A 5 -2.80 8.31 5.73
N MET A 6 -3.42 8.02 4.58
CA MET A 6 -4.41 6.95 4.44
C MET A 6 -3.85 5.60 4.90
N VAL A 7 -2.67 5.19 4.42
CA VAL A 7 -2.07 3.88 4.76
C VAL A 7 -1.56 3.79 6.21
N TYR A 8 -1.09 4.89 6.81
CA TYR A 8 -0.40 4.86 8.11
C TYR A 8 -1.28 5.31 9.29
N ASP A 9 -2.22 6.23 9.06
CA ASP A 9 -2.99 6.87 10.12
C ASP A 9 -4.47 6.46 10.09
N GLY A 10 -4.91 5.72 9.08
CA GLY A 10 -6.31 5.43 8.81
C GLY A 10 -6.63 3.95 8.73
N ASP A 11 -7.87 3.62 9.07
CA ASP A 11 -8.50 2.37 8.67
C ASP A 11 -8.83 2.43 7.18
N ILE A 12 -7.99 1.83 6.34
CA ILE A 12 -8.20 1.81 4.89
C ILE A 12 -9.23 0.77 4.44
N ARG A 13 -9.83 0.04 5.39
CA ARG A 13 -10.90 -0.90 5.08
C ARG A 13 -12.09 -0.13 4.51
N ASN A 14 -12.65 -0.67 3.44
CA ASN A 14 -13.86 -0.15 2.77
C ASN A 14 -13.77 1.27 2.19
N VAL A 15 -12.62 1.94 2.20
CA VAL A 15 -12.45 3.26 1.57
C VAL A 15 -11.73 3.12 0.23
N LYS A 16 -12.36 3.59 -0.85
CA LYS A 16 -11.71 3.65 -2.17
C LYS A 16 -10.78 4.86 -2.24
N ILE A 17 -9.54 4.65 -2.68
CA ILE A 17 -8.54 5.73 -2.83
C ILE A 17 -9.04 6.84 -3.77
N SER A 18 -9.80 6.49 -4.81
CA SER A 18 -10.36 7.45 -5.76
C SER A 18 -11.36 8.40 -5.10
N GLU A 19 -12.23 7.87 -4.26
CA GLU A 19 -13.20 8.62 -3.49
C GLU A 19 -12.51 9.50 -2.45
N LEU A 20 -11.58 8.94 -1.68
CA LEU A 20 -10.82 9.69 -0.68
C LEU A 20 -10.09 10.89 -1.31
N LEU A 21 -9.35 10.67 -2.40
CA LEU A 21 -8.60 11.75 -3.03
C LEU A 21 -9.50 12.81 -3.66
N SER A 22 -10.62 12.40 -4.26
CA SER A 22 -11.57 13.35 -4.85
C SER A 22 -12.21 14.21 -3.75
N ASN A 23 -12.63 13.60 -2.65
CA ASN A 23 -13.27 14.31 -1.53
C ASN A 23 -12.29 15.25 -0.80
N GLN A 24 -11.04 14.83 -0.61
CA GLN A 24 -10.04 15.63 0.10
C GLN A 24 -9.49 16.80 -0.73
N LEU A 25 -9.43 16.65 -2.06
CA LEU A 25 -8.82 17.65 -2.94
C LEU A 25 -9.86 18.48 -3.71
N GLY A 26 -11.13 18.08 -3.75
CA GLY A 26 -12.19 18.80 -4.45
C GLY A 26 -12.11 18.71 -5.98
N PHE A 27 -11.37 17.73 -6.51
CA PHE A 27 -11.22 17.50 -7.96
C PHE A 27 -11.67 16.09 -8.33
N SER A 28 -12.02 15.90 -9.61
CA SER A 28 -12.37 14.57 -10.11
C SER A 28 -11.14 13.64 -10.12
N TYR A 29 -11.37 12.35 -9.84
CA TYR A 29 -10.28 11.37 -9.87
C TYR A 29 -9.52 11.30 -11.21
N PRO A 30 -10.15 11.38 -12.40
CA PRO A 30 -9.42 11.42 -13.66
C PRO A 30 -8.45 12.61 -13.77
N TYR A 31 -8.87 13.79 -13.33
CA TYR A 31 -7.99 14.96 -13.28
C TYR A 31 -6.79 14.73 -12.36
N LEU A 32 -7.07 14.24 -11.14
CA LEU A 32 -6.04 13.93 -10.15
C LEU A 32 -5.06 12.87 -10.65
N SER A 33 -5.54 11.80 -11.29
CA SER A 33 -4.73 10.72 -11.83
C SER A 33 -3.79 11.20 -12.95
N ASN A 34 -4.31 12.02 -13.88
CA ASN A 34 -3.50 12.62 -14.94
C ASN A 34 -2.44 13.57 -14.37
N LEU A 35 -2.85 14.47 -13.47
CA LEU A 35 -1.92 15.41 -12.84
C LEU A 35 -0.83 14.67 -12.06
N PHE A 36 -1.20 13.69 -11.24
CA PHE A 36 -0.26 12.89 -10.45
C PHE A 36 0.73 12.15 -11.35
N SER A 37 0.25 11.48 -12.38
CA SER A 37 1.10 10.72 -13.32
C SER A 37 2.05 11.64 -14.08
N SER A 38 1.60 12.84 -14.49
CA SER A 38 2.44 13.83 -15.17
C SER A 38 3.59 14.36 -14.32
N LYS A 39 3.45 14.35 -12.98
CA LYS A 39 4.43 14.90 -12.04
C LYS A 39 5.31 13.83 -11.40
N THR A 40 4.81 12.61 -11.26
CA THR A 40 5.50 11.53 -10.52
C THR A 40 5.98 10.39 -11.41
N PHE A 41 5.64 10.43 -12.71
CA PHE A 41 5.94 9.38 -13.68
C PHE A 41 5.39 7.99 -13.30
N THR A 42 4.38 7.95 -12.43
CA THR A 42 3.69 6.73 -12.01
C THR A 42 2.23 7.01 -11.69
N SER A 43 1.37 5.99 -11.74
CA SER A 43 -0.05 6.17 -11.41
C SER A 43 -0.28 6.25 -9.90
N ILE A 44 -1.45 6.80 -9.53
CA ILE A 44 -1.91 6.82 -8.13
C ILE A 44 -2.02 5.39 -7.58
N GLU A 45 -2.57 4.45 -8.36
CA GLU A 45 -2.72 3.06 -7.93
C GLU A 45 -1.37 2.39 -7.67
N ASN A 46 -0.41 2.59 -8.57
CA ASN A 46 0.93 2.05 -8.40
C ASN A 46 1.60 2.65 -7.17
N PHE A 47 1.54 3.97 -7.00
CA PHE A 47 2.08 4.63 -5.82
C PHE A 47 1.41 4.14 -4.53
N TYR A 48 0.10 3.91 -4.54
CA TYR A 48 -0.64 3.35 -3.41
C TYR A 48 -0.20 1.92 -3.06
N ILE A 49 0.03 1.07 -4.06
CA ILE A 49 0.62 -0.27 -3.85
C ILE A 49 2.00 -0.15 -3.21
N LEU A 50 2.87 0.72 -3.73
CA LEU A 50 4.22 0.92 -3.17
C LEU A 50 4.17 1.33 -1.70
N VAL A 51 3.34 2.31 -1.35
CA VAL A 51 3.20 2.78 0.04
C VAL A 51 2.67 1.67 0.96
N ARG A 52 1.70 0.87 0.50
CA ARG A 52 1.21 -0.30 1.27
C ARG A 52 2.30 -1.35 1.47
N ILE A 53 3.11 -1.63 0.46
CA ILE A 53 4.22 -2.58 0.58
C ILE A 53 5.31 -2.07 1.53
N GLU A 54 5.62 -0.77 1.52
CA GLU A 54 6.50 -0.20 2.54
C GLU A 54 5.93 -0.42 3.94
N LYS A 55 4.61 -0.24 4.14
CA LYS A 55 3.99 -0.52 5.44
C LYS A 55 4.04 -1.99 5.82
N VAL A 56 3.83 -2.91 4.87
CA VAL A 56 3.99 -4.36 5.10
C VAL A 56 5.40 -4.66 5.60
N LYS A 57 6.43 -4.09 4.96
CA LYS A 57 7.84 -4.30 5.37
C LYS A 57 8.07 -3.91 6.83
N GLU A 58 7.55 -2.77 7.26
CA GLU A 58 7.65 -2.34 8.66
C GLU A 58 6.96 -3.33 9.60
N LEU A 59 5.70 -3.70 9.31
CA LEU A 59 4.90 -4.55 10.18
C LEU A 59 5.47 -5.95 10.34
N VAL A 60 5.96 -6.57 9.25
CA VAL A 60 6.54 -7.91 9.32
C VAL A 60 7.86 -7.94 10.07
N LEU A 61 8.62 -6.85 10.08
CA LEU A 61 9.88 -6.74 10.84
C LEU A 61 9.66 -6.55 12.34
N LEU A 62 8.54 -5.92 12.72
CA LEU A 62 8.18 -5.72 14.12
C LEU A 62 7.65 -7.00 14.78
N GLU A 63 7.29 -8.03 14.00
CA GLU A 63 6.76 -9.33 14.48
C GLU A 63 5.51 -9.25 15.37
N ASN A 64 4.83 -8.11 15.38
CA ASN A 64 3.68 -7.84 16.24
C ASN A 64 2.33 -8.20 15.62
N ALA A 65 2.31 -8.63 14.35
CA ALA A 65 1.09 -8.97 13.63
C ALA A 65 1.32 -10.16 12.68
N SER A 66 0.32 -11.03 12.56
CA SER A 66 0.28 -12.11 11.59
C SER A 66 0.07 -11.57 10.16
N LEU A 67 0.45 -12.35 9.14
CA LEU A 67 0.18 -11.98 7.74
C LEU A 67 -1.31 -11.83 7.44
N GLY A 68 -2.18 -12.54 8.18
CA GLY A 68 -3.62 -12.41 8.07
C GLY A 68 -4.11 -11.04 8.52
N GLU A 69 -3.67 -10.60 9.71
CA GLU A 69 -3.97 -9.27 10.25
C GLU A 69 -3.42 -8.17 9.34
N ILE A 70 -2.17 -8.29 8.90
CA ILE A 70 -1.56 -7.31 7.98
C ILE A 70 -2.33 -7.24 6.65
N ALA A 71 -2.72 -8.39 6.09
CA ALA A 71 -3.49 -8.42 4.85
C ALA A 71 -4.85 -7.72 5.03
N HIS A 72 -5.53 -8.03 6.13
CA HIS A 72 -6.83 -7.45 6.45
C HIS A 72 -6.73 -5.93 6.69
N ASP A 73 -5.81 -5.48 7.53
CA ASP A 73 -5.68 -4.07 7.93
C ASP A 73 -5.22 -3.19 6.77
N LEU A 74 -4.41 -3.75 5.86
CA LEU A 74 -3.96 -3.05 4.66
C LEU A 74 -4.87 -3.27 3.43
N ASN A 75 -6.07 -3.80 3.67
CA ASN A 75 -7.12 -4.01 2.67
C ASN A 75 -6.62 -4.81 1.44
N PHE A 76 -5.85 -5.87 1.69
CA PHE A 76 -5.59 -6.93 0.72
C PHE A 76 -6.68 -7.97 0.82
N SER A 77 -7.18 -8.42 -0.33
CA SER A 77 -8.26 -9.42 -0.38
C SER A 77 -7.92 -10.77 0.27
N SER A 78 -6.63 -11.10 0.41
CA SER A 78 -6.16 -12.33 1.06
C SER A 78 -4.65 -12.29 1.33
N VAL A 79 -4.16 -13.20 2.18
CA VAL A 79 -2.71 -13.40 2.40
C VAL A 79 -1.97 -13.75 1.10
N PRO A 80 -2.50 -14.62 0.20
CA PRO A 80 -1.92 -14.79 -1.14
C PRO A 80 -1.83 -13.50 -1.96
N HIS A 81 -2.86 -12.65 -1.94
CA HIS A 81 -2.83 -11.38 -2.66
C HIS A 81 -1.73 -10.46 -2.11
N LEU A 82 -1.64 -10.31 -0.79
CA LEU A 82 -0.55 -9.58 -0.13
C LEU A 82 0.82 -10.14 -0.52
N SER A 83 0.98 -11.46 -0.47
CA SER A 83 2.25 -12.14 -0.77
C SER A 83 2.68 -11.93 -2.22
N ASN A 84 1.75 -12.01 -3.16
CA ASN A 84 2.00 -11.79 -4.58
C ASN A 84 2.37 -10.34 -4.88
N GLN A 85 1.66 -9.37 -4.29
CA GLN A 85 2.00 -7.95 -4.44
C GLN A 85 3.36 -7.63 -3.84
N PHE A 86 3.65 -8.16 -2.64
CA PHE A 86 4.93 -7.98 -1.99
C PHE A 86 6.09 -8.51 -2.84
N LYS A 87 5.96 -9.73 -3.38
CA LYS A 87 6.97 -10.30 -4.27
C LYS A 87 7.12 -9.51 -5.57
N LYS A 88 6.00 -9.08 -6.17
CA LYS A 88 6.01 -8.28 -7.40
C LYS A 88 6.75 -6.96 -7.22
N VAL A 89 6.57 -6.30 -6.07
CA VAL A 89 7.17 -4.99 -5.80
C VAL A 89 8.61 -5.10 -5.31
N THR A 90 8.92 -6.08 -4.47
CA THR A 90 10.24 -6.18 -3.81
C THR A 90 11.20 -7.15 -4.48
N GLY A 91 10.71 -8.02 -5.37
CA GLY A 91 11.48 -9.13 -5.93
C GLY A 91 11.67 -10.32 -4.96
N LEU A 92 11.19 -10.22 -3.72
CA LEU A 92 11.43 -11.21 -2.66
C LEU A 92 10.11 -11.70 -2.08
N THR A 93 10.06 -12.96 -1.64
CA THR A 93 8.99 -13.37 -0.71
C THR A 93 9.18 -12.69 0.64
N ILE A 94 8.12 -12.59 1.43
CA ILE A 94 8.18 -12.02 2.78
C ILE A 94 9.19 -12.79 3.64
N THR A 95 9.16 -14.13 3.58
CA THR A 95 10.12 -14.98 4.31
C THR A 95 11.57 -14.72 3.87
N GLN A 96 11.81 -14.56 2.56
CA GLN A 96 13.14 -14.17 2.06
C GLN A 96 13.55 -12.80 2.60
N TYR A 97 12.66 -11.80 2.51
CA TYR A 97 12.91 -10.46 3.01
C TYR A 97 13.28 -10.43 4.49
N LEU A 98 12.53 -11.15 5.35
CA LEU A 98 12.83 -11.26 6.78
C LEU A 98 14.20 -11.92 7.02
N LYS A 99 14.52 -13.00 6.29
CA LYS A 99 15.82 -13.67 6.40
C LYS A 99 16.98 -12.74 5.99
N PHE A 100 16.79 -11.89 4.98
CA PHE A 100 17.80 -10.91 4.58
C PHE A 100 17.99 -9.79 5.58
N ARG A 101 16.94 -9.38 6.32
CA ARG A 101 16.98 -8.27 7.28
C ARG A 101 17.42 -8.66 8.69
N LYS A 102 17.30 -9.95 9.05
CA LYS A 102 17.79 -10.50 10.33
C LYS A 102 19.27 -10.91 10.31
N LYS A 103 19.93 -10.81 9.16
CA LYS A 103 21.39 -10.92 9.03
C LYS A 103 22.03 -9.56 9.28
#